data_AF-R6DD58-F1
#
_entry.id   AF-R6DD58-F1
#
_cell.length_a   1.000
_cell.length_b   1.000
_cell.length_c   1.000
_cell.angle_alpha   90.00
_cell.angle_beta   90.00
_cell.angle_gamma   90.00
#
_symmetry.space_group_name_H-M   'P 1'
#
loop_
_entity.id
_entity.type
_entity.pdbx_description
1 polymer ?
#
loop_
_entity_poly.entity_id
_entity_poly.type
_entity_poly.pdbx_seq_one_letter_code
_entity_poly.pdbx_strand_id
1 'polypeptide(L)'
;MKLKQQITNFYQVLKALPDNEEYNSEGVRNAISVKADGLLQILDDNDKHGIEVDEKIFSFLSFVKGYDLPRFEDNYYLFTKEDLEREYKRLGNITLLSGSEIDY
;
A
#
# COMPACT_ATOMS: atom_id res chain seq x y z
N MET A 1 -11.70 -7.42 -8.22
CA MET A 1 -10.85 -8.11 -7.21
C MET A 1 -11.17 -7.48 -5.87
N LYS A 2 -11.18 -8.23 -4.76
CA LYS A 2 -11.53 -7.63 -3.45
C LYS A 2 -10.39 -6.80 -2.88
N LEU A 3 -10.69 -5.71 -2.18
CA LEU A 3 -9.69 -4.83 -1.57
C LEU A 3 -8.69 -5.58 -0.68
N LYS A 4 -9.17 -6.51 0.16
CA LYS A 4 -8.31 -7.37 0.99
C LYS A 4 -7.30 -8.19 0.18
N GLN A 5 -7.69 -8.68 -1.00
CA GLN A 5 -6.83 -9.50 -1.86
C GLN A 5 -5.72 -8.62 -2.43
N GLN A 6 -6.06 -7.39 -2.79
CA GLN A 6 -5.10 -6.44 -3.35
C GLN A 6 -4.10 -5.92 -2.34
N ILE A 7 -4.55 -5.60 -1.12
CA ILE A 7 -3.67 -5.24 0.00
C ILE A 7 -2.67 -6.38 0.28
N THR A 8 -3.15 -7.62 0.28
CA THR A 8 -2.30 -8.80 0.47
C THR A 8 -1.31 -8.96 -0.68
N ASN A 9 -1.75 -8.76 -1.92
CA ASN A 9 -0.90 -8.83 -3.11
C ASN A 9 0.21 -7.78 -3.09
N PHE A 10 -0.11 -6.52 -2.77
CA PHE A 10 0.89 -5.47 -2.61
C PHE A 10 1.97 -5.85 -1.61
N TYR A 11 1.58 -6.30 -0.42
CA TYR A 11 2.52 -6.75 0.60
C TYR A 11 3.41 -7.89 0.11
N GLN A 12 2.83 -8.92 -0.52
CA GLN A 12 3.59 -10.08 -1.00
C GLN A 12 4.61 -9.69 -2.08
N VAL A 13 4.22 -8.86 -3.04
CA VAL A 13 5.11 -8.41 -4.11
C VAL A 13 6.24 -7.54 -3.53
N LEU A 14 5.90 -6.54 -2.71
CA LEU A 14 6.91 -5.63 -2.14
C LEU A 14 7.88 -6.36 -1.19
N LYS A 15 7.40 -7.35 -0.42
CA LYS A 15 8.23 -8.16 0.48
C LYS A 15 9.27 -9.00 -0.27
N ALA A 16 8.97 -9.42 -1.50
CA ALA A 16 9.84 -10.25 -2.31
C ALA A 16 10.99 -9.48 -2.99
N LEU A 17 10.92 -8.14 -3.04
CA LEU A 17 11.97 -7.29 -3.61
C LEU A 17 13.23 -7.30 -2.75
N PRO A 18 14.41 -6.89 -3.24
CA PRO A 18 15.57 -6.64 -2.38
C PRO A 18 15.42 -5.37 -1.54
N ASP A 19 16.10 -5.31 -0.38
CA ASP A 19 16.07 -4.12 0.50
C ASP A 19 16.97 -2.99 -0.02
N ASN A 20 18.12 -3.36 -0.61
CA ASN A 20 19.14 -2.42 -1.07
C ASN A 20 19.07 -2.28 -2.60
N GLU A 21 17.93 -1.82 -3.09
CA GLU A 21 17.73 -1.50 -4.50
C GLU A 21 17.84 0.02 -4.70
N GLU A 22 18.57 0.43 -5.73
CA GLU A 22 18.54 1.82 -6.19
C GLU A 22 17.12 2.18 -6.65
N TYR A 23 16.72 3.42 -6.41
CA TYR A 23 15.43 3.92 -6.82
C TYR A 23 15.26 3.80 -8.33
N ASN A 24 14.14 3.17 -8.72
CA ASN A 24 13.71 3.07 -10.10
C ASN A 24 12.27 3.61 -10.23
N SER A 25 12.12 4.72 -10.96
CA SER A 25 10.83 5.35 -11.25
C SER A 25 9.92 4.51 -12.15
N GLU A 26 10.46 3.50 -12.84
CA GLU A 26 9.70 2.53 -13.63
C GLU A 26 9.63 1.16 -12.95
N GLY A 27 10.16 1.06 -11.73
CA GLY A 27 10.27 -0.18 -10.97
C GLY A 27 8.94 -0.66 -10.37
N VAL A 28 9.00 -1.86 -9.79
CA VAL A 28 7.85 -2.51 -9.16
C VAL A 28 7.25 -1.66 -8.03
N ARG A 29 8.10 -0.98 -7.23
CA ARG A 29 7.63 -0.10 -6.15
C ARG A 29 6.77 1.04 -6.68
N ASN A 30 7.22 1.72 -7.76
CA ASN A 30 6.44 2.78 -8.41
C ASN A 30 5.11 2.24 -8.97
N ALA A 31 5.15 1.10 -9.67
CA ALA A 31 3.93 0.51 -10.22
C ALA A 31 2.88 0.14 -9.14
N ILE A 32 3.34 -0.28 -7.96
CA ILE A 32 2.45 -0.56 -6.81
C ILE A 32 1.97 0.74 -6.15
N SER A 33 2.85 1.73 -5.98
CA SER A 33 2.51 3.05 -5.45
C SER A 33 1.40 3.73 -6.26
N VAL A 34 1.52 3.76 -7.59
CA VAL A 34 0.49 4.31 -8.49
C VAL A 34 -0.84 3.57 -8.35
N LYS A 35 -0.82 2.25 -8.20
CA LYS A 35 -2.04 1.47 -7.96
C LYS A 35 -2.65 1.76 -6.59
N ALA A 36 -1.84 1.96 -5.56
CA ALA A 36 -2.32 2.33 -4.24
C ALA A 36 -2.94 3.74 -4.23
N ASP A 37 -2.38 4.69 -4.98
CA ASP A 37 -2.96 6.02 -5.18
C ASP A 37 -4.34 5.95 -5.87
N GLY A 38 -4.46 5.15 -6.94
CA GLY A 38 -5.75 4.92 -7.58
C GLY A 38 -6.80 4.28 -6.66
N LEU A 39 -6.39 3.35 -5.79
CA LEU A 39 -7.28 2.79 -4.78
C LEU A 39 -7.73 3.84 -3.76
N LEU A 40 -6.81 4.66 -3.25
CA LEU A 40 -7.15 5.73 -2.31
C LEU A 40 -8.19 6.67 -2.90
N GLN A 41 -8.09 7.03 -4.18
CA GLN A 41 -9.11 7.84 -4.86
C GLN A 41 -10.48 7.16 -4.90
N ILE A 42 -10.54 5.85 -5.18
CA ILE A 42 -11.80 5.07 -5.16
C ILE A 42 -12.39 5.04 -3.74
N LEU A 43 -11.54 4.88 -2.72
CA LEU A 43 -11.99 4.85 -1.33
C LEU A 43 -12.50 6.23 -0.87
N ASP A 44 -11.82 7.31 -1.24
CA ASP A 44 -12.27 8.68 -0.98
C ASP A 44 -13.62 8.96 -1.65
N ASP A 45 -13.85 8.44 -2.86
CA ASP A 45 -15.14 8.55 -3.52
C ASP A 45 -16.21 7.70 -2.84
N ASN A 46 -15.88 6.49 -2.38
CA ASN A 46 -16.79 5.63 -1.62
C ASN A 46 -17.22 6.26 -0.28
N ASP A 47 -16.29 6.92 0.43
CA ASP A 47 -16.59 7.66 1.67
C ASP A 47 -17.62 8.77 1.43
N LYS A 48 -17.48 9.52 0.32
CA LYS A 48 -18.48 10.53 -0.10
C LYS A 48 -19.86 9.93 -0.37
N HIS A 49 -19.95 8.64 -0.68
CA HIS A 49 -21.20 7.90 -0.90
C HIS A 49 -21.66 7.11 0.35
N GLY A 50 -21.03 7.32 1.50
CA GLY A 50 -21.39 6.71 2.78
C GLY A 50 -20.95 5.25 2.94
N ILE A 51 -19.99 4.78 2.15
CA ILE A 51 -19.39 3.46 2.30
C ILE A 51 -18.18 3.58 3.25
N GLU A 52 -18.35 3.08 4.47
CA GLU A 52 -17.31 3.13 5.50
C GLU A 52 -16.17 2.13 5.22
N VAL A 53 -14.94 2.61 5.34
CA VAL A 53 -13.72 1.80 5.22
C VAL A 53 -12.81 2.07 6.41
N ASP A 54 -12.26 1.00 6.98
CA ASP A 54 -11.42 1.08 8.17
C ASP A 54 -10.19 1.96 7.93
N GLU A 55 -9.88 2.85 8.87
CA GLU A 55 -8.74 3.79 8.79
C GLU A 55 -7.40 3.08 8.59
N LYS A 56 -7.27 1.83 9.05
CA LYS A 56 -6.03 1.05 8.89
C LYS A 56 -5.79 0.68 7.44
N ILE A 57 -6.86 0.47 6.66
CA ILE A 57 -6.76 0.21 5.23
C ILE A 57 -6.22 1.47 4.54
N PHE A 58 -6.80 2.64 4.83
CA PHE A 58 -6.32 3.92 4.30
C PHE A 58 -4.87 4.20 4.70
N SER A 59 -4.53 3.98 5.97
CA SER A 59 -3.18 4.17 6.49
C SER A 59 -2.17 3.28 5.76
N PHE A 60 -2.48 1.99 5.57
CA PHE A 60 -1.61 1.08 4.84
C PHE A 60 -1.46 1.46 3.36
N LEU A 61 -2.56 1.78 2.67
CA LEU A 61 -2.48 2.20 1.26
C LEU A 61 -1.70 3.51 1.08
N SER A 62 -1.83 4.44 2.03
CA SER A 62 -1.05 5.68 2.05
C SER A 62 0.44 5.41 2.25
N PHE A 63 0.79 4.46 3.12
CA PHE A 63 2.17 4.00 3.25
C PHE A 63 2.68 3.36 1.96
N VAL A 64 1.89 2.48 1.32
CA VAL A 64 2.27 1.82 0.06
C VAL A 64 2.49 2.84 -1.06
N LYS A 65 1.66 3.88 -1.14
CA LYS A 65 1.86 5.03 -2.03
C LYS A 65 3.18 5.77 -1.75
N GLY A 66 3.65 5.82 -0.52
CA GLY A 66 4.95 6.42 -0.17
C GLY A 66 6.14 5.45 -0.31
N TYR A 67 5.90 4.17 -0.53
CA TYR A 67 6.92 3.13 -0.45
C TYR A 67 7.96 3.18 -1.60
N ASP A 68 7.65 3.92 -2.66
CA ASP A 68 8.54 4.18 -3.79
C ASP A 68 9.42 5.41 -3.61
N LEU A 69 9.33 6.13 -2.49
CA LEU A 69 10.09 7.37 -2.29
C LEU A 69 11.62 7.13 -2.23
N PRO A 70 12.43 7.87 -3.00
CA PRO A 70 13.88 7.85 -2.88
C PRO A 70 14.39 8.66 -1.69
N ARG A 71 15.52 8.24 -1.14
CA ARG A 71 16.36 9.03 -0.22
C ARG A 71 17.17 10.04 -1.01
N PHE A 72 17.27 11.25 -0.49
CA PHE A 72 18.00 12.34 -1.16
C PHE A 72 19.52 12.10 -1.19
N GLU A 73 20.04 11.37 -0.20
CA GLU A 73 21.48 11.21 0.03
C GLU A 73 22.14 10.27 -0.99
N ASP A 74 21.46 9.19 -1.34
CA ASP A 74 22.06 8.08 -2.09
C ASP A 74 21.15 7.47 -3.17
N ASN A 75 19.97 8.03 -3.40
CA ASN A 75 19.00 7.55 -4.39
C ASN A 75 18.59 6.07 -4.22
N TYR A 76 18.69 5.52 -3.00
CA TYR A 76 18.04 4.26 -2.63
C TYR A 76 16.64 4.54 -2.08
N TYR A 77 15.80 3.52 -1.97
CA TYR A 77 14.47 3.68 -1.37
C TYR A 77 14.54 4.10 0.12
N LEU A 78 13.64 5.01 0.51
CA LEU A 78 13.51 5.51 1.88
C LEU A 78 13.02 4.45 2.85
N PHE A 79 12.03 3.66 2.43
CA PHE A 79 11.40 2.65 3.27
C PHE A 79 11.97 1.25 3.02
N THR A 80 12.12 0.52 4.12
CA THR A 80 12.65 -0.84 4.15
C THR A 80 11.53 -1.88 4.22
N LYS A 81 11.86 -3.17 4.03
CA LYS A 81 10.89 -4.24 4.31
C LYS A 81 10.44 -4.30 5.76
N GLU A 82 11.28 -3.89 6.71
CA GLU A 82 10.89 -3.87 8.12
C GLU A 82 9.76 -2.85 8.35
N ASP A 83 9.83 -1.69 7.66
CA ASP A 83 8.75 -0.71 7.66
C ASP A 83 7.48 -1.28 7.06
N LEU A 84 7.59 -1.94 5.89
CA LEU A 84 6.46 -2.61 5.24
C LEU A 84 5.82 -3.67 6.14
N GLU A 85 6.63 -4.52 6.79
CA GLU A 85 6.16 -5.57 7.67
C GLU A 85 5.46 -4.99 8.91
N ARG A 86 6.00 -3.90 9.47
CA ARG A 86 5.38 -3.19 10.60
C ARG A 86 4.02 -2.63 10.21
N GLU A 87 3.92 -1.92 9.08
CA GLU A 87 2.65 -1.34 8.63
C GLU A 87 1.64 -2.41 8.23
N TYR A 88 2.07 -3.50 7.59
CA TYR A 88 1.18 -4.62 7.28
C TYR A 88 0.66 -5.31 8.55
N LYS A 89 1.50 -5.51 9.57
CA LYS A 89 1.06 -6.09 10.87
C LYS A 89 0.03 -5.21 11.58
N ARG A 90 0.07 -3.88 11.41
CA ARG A 90 -0.90 -2.95 12.03
C ARG A 90 -2.32 -3.14 11.50
N LEU A 91 -2.50 -3.69 10.30
CA LEU A 91 -3.82 -4.06 9.78
C LEU A 91 -4.51 -5.11 10.66
N GLY A 92 -3.75 -6.00 11.32
CA GLY A 92 -4.30 -7.14 12.05
C GLY A 92 -5.01 -8.10 11.11
N ASN A 93 -6.23 -8.54 11.47
CA ASN A 93 -7.01 -9.42 10.63
C ASN A 93 -7.83 -8.61 9.60
N ILE A 94 -7.30 -8.52 8.36
CA ILE A 94 -7.89 -7.73 7.27
C ILE A 94 -9.35 -8.14 6.98
N THR A 95 -9.72 -9.41 7.16
CA THR A 95 -11.10 -9.87 6.86
C THR A 95 -12.15 -9.35 7.84
N LEU A 96 -11.71 -8.77 8.96
CA LEU A 96 -12.59 -8.17 9.97
C LEU A 96 -12.68 -6.64 9.84
N LEU A 97 -11.90 -6.03 8.94
CA LEU A 97 -11.89 -4.58 8.74
C LEU A 97 -13.08 -4.17 7.86
N SER A 98 -13.76 -3.09 8.23
CA SER A 98 -14.84 -2.52 7.40
C SER A 98 -14.30 -2.12 6.03
N GLY A 99 -15.09 -2.37 4.97
CA GLY A 99 -14.70 -2.08 3.60
C GLY A 99 -13.70 -3.07 2.96
N SER A 100 -13.22 -4.10 3.66
CA SER A 100 -12.24 -5.06 3.12
C SER A 100 -12.77 -5.88 1.92
N GLU A 101 -14.09 -6.02 1.80
CA GLU A 101 -14.79 -6.77 0.74
C GLU A 101 -15.28 -5.88 -0.42
N ILE A 102 -14.91 -4.60 -0.44
CA ILE A 102 -15.27 -3.69 -1.54
C ILE A 102 -14.62 -4.19 -2.84
N ASP A 103 -15.40 -4.13 -3.92
CA ASP A 103 -14.89 -4.22 -5.29
C ASP A 103 -14.48 -2.82 -5.75
N TYR A 104 -13.34 -2.74 -6.43
CA TYR A 104 -12.75 -1.52 -6.96
C TYR A 104 -12.30 -1.76 -8.40
#